data_AF-A0A3A6DIV6-F1
#
_entry.id   AF-A0A3A6DIV6-F1
#
_cell.length_a   1.000
_cell.length_b   1.000
_cell.length_c   1.000
_cell.angle_alpha   90.00
_cell.angle_beta   90.00
_cell.angle_gamma   90.00
#
_symmetry.space_group_name_H-M   'P 1'
#
loop_
_entity.id
_entity.type
_entity.pdbx_description
1 polymer ?
#
loop_
_entity_poly.entity_id
_entity_poly.type
_entity_poly.pdbx_seq_one_letter_code
_entity_poly.pdbx_strand_id
1 'polypeptide(L)'
;MDEIMSGTLFDEELEAVWQDFLILSQHQGVELQTRLNRLIRLHKEDLDDAAYMKLMYMKGISYEEQENKNAARYCAMRMRSIRECIQNPRKKRPRFLDIQGFSCDADMDSFIERYTDFLEDTYRGINRRLLLIVGVLFLIVFLVLVLVLKIYIVIAALEALMLGMLTYLLQKRRMPDIFQKNQLNAIEKYVEETVLEFDRPIRFS
;
A
#
# COMPACT_ATOMS: atom_id res chain seq x y z
N MET A 1 26.99 4.83 12.72
CA MET A 1 26.19 4.49 13.90
C MET A 1 25.19 5.61 13.99
N ASP A 2 24.08 5.45 13.26
CA ASP A 2 23.06 6.50 13.16
C ASP A 2 22.31 6.55 14.49
N GLU A 3 22.23 7.74 15.10
CA GLU A 3 21.60 7.96 16.40
C GLU A 3 20.09 7.67 16.31
N ILE A 4 19.65 6.54 16.86
CA ILE A 4 18.22 6.27 17.05
C ILE A 4 17.72 7.04 18.28
N MET A 5 16.53 7.66 18.19
CA MET A 5 15.91 8.30 19.34
C MET A 5 15.41 7.25 20.35
N SER A 6 15.57 7.53 21.65
CA SER A 6 14.88 6.76 22.70
C SER A 6 13.38 6.74 22.43
N GLY A 7 12.73 5.58 22.58
CA GLY A 7 11.30 5.41 22.28
C GLY A 7 10.41 6.44 22.97
N THR A 8 10.65 6.73 24.25
CA THR A 8 9.87 7.72 25.02
C THR A 8 10.01 9.14 24.46
N LEU A 9 11.23 9.53 24.10
CA LEU A 9 11.52 10.87 23.58
C LEU A 9 10.96 11.03 22.16
N PHE A 10 10.99 9.96 21.37
CA PHE A 10 10.34 9.92 20.06
C PHE A 10 8.82 10.08 20.19
N ASP A 11 8.17 9.35 21.08
CA ASP A 11 6.72 9.39 21.26
C ASP A 11 6.25 10.76 21.78
N GLU A 12 6.98 11.37 22.71
CA GLU A 12 6.72 12.73 23.21
C GLU A 12 6.86 13.79 22.09
N GLU A 13 7.95 13.73 21.31
CA GLU A 13 8.18 14.67 20.22
C GLU A 13 7.17 14.47 19.07
N LEU A 14 6.82 13.23 18.76
CA LEU A 14 5.79 12.92 17.76
C LEU A 14 4.44 13.50 18.16
N GLU A 15 4.03 13.35 19.42
CA GLU A 15 2.77 13.90 19.88
C GLU A 15 2.78 15.42 19.89
N ALA A 16 3.90 16.05 20.30
CA ALA A 16 4.05 17.50 20.22
C ALA A 16 3.94 18.01 18.77
N VAL A 17 4.65 17.39 17.83
CA VAL A 17 4.58 17.72 16.39
C VAL A 17 3.16 17.48 15.84
N TRP A 18 2.50 16.42 16.28
CA TRP A 18 1.12 16.10 15.88
C TRP A 18 0.13 17.17 16.32
N GLN A 19 0.21 17.64 17.56
CA GLN A 19 -0.67 18.70 18.07
C GLN A 19 -0.41 20.03 17.35
N ASP A 20 0.85 20.39 17.13
CA ASP A 20 1.21 21.59 16.37
C ASP A 20 0.66 21.51 14.94
N PHE A 21 0.78 20.34 14.30
CA PHE A 21 0.23 20.08 12.98
C PHE A 21 -1.29 20.31 12.94
N LEU A 22 -2.05 19.77 13.89
CA LEU A 22 -3.52 19.92 13.91
C LEU A 22 -4.01 21.36 14.07
N ILE A 23 -3.23 22.25 14.69
CA ILE A 23 -3.62 23.64 14.94
C ILE A 23 -3.30 24.54 13.75
N LEU A 24 -2.32 24.16 12.93
CA LEU A 24 -1.83 24.98 11.83
C LEU A 24 -2.75 24.86 10.60
N SER A 25 -3.04 26.00 9.96
CA SER A 25 -3.78 26.03 8.68
C SER A 25 -2.88 25.79 7.46
N GLN A 26 -1.56 25.94 7.63
CA GLN A 26 -0.53 25.67 6.62
C GLN A 26 0.66 24.99 7.28
N HIS A 27 1.15 23.92 6.68
CA HIS A 27 2.15 23.03 7.29
C HIS A 27 3.55 23.23 6.70
N GLN A 28 3.74 24.19 5.80
CA GLN A 28 5.04 24.51 5.19
C GLN A 28 6.01 25.29 6.11
N GLY A 29 5.64 25.51 7.37
CA GLY A 29 6.52 26.15 8.35
C GLY A 29 7.85 25.41 8.49
N VAL A 30 8.97 26.12 8.35
CA VAL A 30 10.32 25.55 8.39
C VAL A 30 10.57 24.74 9.66
N GLU A 31 10.08 25.22 10.81
CA GLU A 31 10.23 24.55 12.10
C GLU A 31 9.50 23.21 12.14
N LEU A 32 8.21 23.18 11.78
CA LEU A 32 7.41 21.95 11.74
C LEU A 32 8.02 20.92 10.78
N GLN A 33 8.38 21.34 9.57
CA GLN A 33 9.01 20.46 8.59
C GLN A 33 10.36 19.93 9.08
N THR A 34 11.15 20.74 9.80
CA THR A 34 12.43 20.31 10.37
C THR A 34 12.23 19.25 11.44
N ARG A 35 11.27 19.45 12.34
CA ARG A 35 10.94 18.49 13.41
C ARG A 35 10.36 17.18 12.84
N LEU A 36 9.45 17.28 11.87
CA LEU A 36 8.90 16.13 11.16
C LEU A 36 9.99 15.33 10.43
N ASN A 37 10.88 16.01 9.70
CA ASN A 37 12.02 15.37 9.04
C ASN A 37 12.96 14.67 10.01
N ARG A 38 13.16 15.26 11.20
CA ARG A 38 13.97 14.66 12.26
C ARG A 38 13.34 13.37 12.77
N LEU A 39 12.04 13.34 13.02
CA LEU A 39 11.32 12.13 13.45
C LEU A 39 11.41 11.01 12.42
N ILE A 40 11.28 11.34 11.13
CA ILE A 40 11.40 10.35 10.04
C ILE A 40 12.82 9.80 9.94
N ARG A 41 13.83 10.65 10.11
CA ARG A 41 15.24 10.26 10.00
C ARG A 41 15.74 9.47 11.22
N LEU A 42 15.33 9.86 12.42
CA LEU A 42 15.81 9.30 13.69
C LEU A 42 14.71 8.49 14.37
N HIS A 43 13.94 7.74 13.59
CA HIS A 43 12.80 6.95 14.10
C HIS A 43 13.27 5.90 15.12
N LYS A 44 12.37 5.52 16.05
CA LYS A 44 12.61 4.42 17.01
C LYS A 44 12.74 3.06 16.29
N GLU A 45 13.42 2.09 16.91
CA GLU A 45 13.55 0.72 16.37
C GLU A 45 12.19 0.02 16.25
N ASP A 46 11.37 0.09 17.30
CA ASP A 46 10.04 -0.52 17.36
C ASP A 46 8.96 0.50 16.99
N LEU A 47 8.76 0.72 15.69
CA LEU A 47 7.71 1.61 15.19
C LEU A 47 6.34 0.91 15.22
N ASP A 48 5.34 1.58 15.80
CA ASP A 48 3.94 1.12 15.79
C ASP A 48 3.15 1.73 14.62
N ASP A 49 2.00 1.12 14.32
CA ASP A 49 1.10 1.55 13.25
C ASP A 49 0.56 2.97 13.48
N ALA A 50 0.31 3.39 14.71
CA ALA A 50 -0.14 4.75 15.02
C ALA A 50 0.90 5.81 14.61
N ALA A 51 2.15 5.64 15.02
CA ALA A 51 3.24 6.55 14.72
C ALA A 51 3.52 6.60 13.22
N TYR A 52 3.54 5.44 12.56
CA TYR A 52 3.69 5.37 11.11
C TYR A 52 2.57 6.12 10.38
N MET A 53 1.31 5.90 10.76
CA MET A 53 0.16 6.53 10.11
C MET A 53 0.18 8.05 10.30
N LYS A 54 0.50 8.56 11.50
CA LYS A 54 0.67 10.00 11.76
C LYS A 54 1.78 10.61 10.90
N LEU A 55 2.97 10.01 10.89
CA LEU A 55 4.11 10.52 10.10
C LEU A 55 3.82 10.56 8.60
N MET A 56 3.23 9.48 8.06
CA MET A 56 2.88 9.40 6.65
C MET A 56 1.78 10.39 6.27
N TYR A 57 0.79 10.59 7.15
CA TYR A 57 -0.26 11.58 6.94
C TYR A 57 0.30 13.01 6.91
N MET A 58 1.08 13.41 7.94
CA MET A 58 1.66 14.75 8.01
C MET A 58 2.53 15.06 6.78
N LYS A 59 3.35 14.10 6.34
CA LYS A 59 4.11 14.23 5.09
C LYS A 59 3.23 14.29 3.86
N GLY A 60 2.19 13.48 3.81
CA GLY A 60 1.21 13.48 2.72
C GLY A 60 0.55 14.84 2.52
N ILE A 61 0.09 15.47 3.61
CA ILE A 61 -0.49 16.82 3.59
C ILE A 61 0.55 17.87 3.18
N SER A 62 1.77 17.77 3.72
CA SER A 62 2.87 18.67 3.34
C SER A 62 3.15 18.61 1.83
N TYR A 63 3.13 17.42 1.24
CA TYR A 63 3.27 17.25 -0.21
C TYR A 63 2.07 17.77 -1.00
N GLU A 64 0.84 17.62 -0.49
CA GLU A 64 -0.36 18.18 -1.12
C GLU A 64 -0.28 19.71 -1.19
N GLU A 65 0.12 20.37 -0.10
CA GLU A 65 0.32 21.82 -0.05
C GLU A 65 1.44 22.30 -0.97
N GLN A 66 2.46 21.49 -1.19
CA GLN A 66 3.56 21.75 -2.15
C GLN A 66 3.17 21.43 -3.60
N GLU A 67 1.89 21.11 -3.86
CA GLU A 67 1.36 20.65 -5.16
C GLU A 67 2.01 19.36 -5.70
N ASN A 68 2.77 18.64 -4.87
CA ASN A 68 3.38 17.36 -5.21
C ASN A 68 2.39 16.20 -4.99
N LYS A 69 1.37 16.15 -5.86
CA LYS A 69 0.30 15.14 -5.79
C LYS A 69 0.80 13.69 -5.87
N ASN A 70 1.93 13.45 -6.54
CA ASN A 70 2.49 12.09 -6.65
C ASN A 70 3.10 11.62 -5.33
N ALA A 71 3.80 12.50 -4.61
CA ALA A 71 4.32 12.18 -3.29
C ALA A 71 3.20 12.06 -2.24
N ALA A 72 2.19 12.93 -2.30
CA ALA A 72 0.99 12.79 -1.47
C ALA A 72 0.29 11.44 -1.71
N ARG A 73 0.13 11.05 -2.99
CA ARG A 73 -0.42 9.73 -3.37
C ARG A 73 0.43 8.58 -2.82
N TYR A 74 1.76 8.71 -2.83
CA TYR A 74 2.63 7.70 -2.24
C TYR A 74 2.27 7.48 -0.77
N CYS A 75 2.20 8.56 0.01
CA CYS A 75 1.83 8.50 1.42
C CYS A 75 0.46 7.82 1.63
N ALA A 76 -0.57 8.25 0.89
CA ALA A 76 -1.91 7.68 0.98
C ALA A 76 -1.95 6.18 0.61
N MET A 77 -1.24 5.76 -0.45
CA MET A 77 -1.16 4.35 -0.84
C MET A 77 -0.49 3.48 0.23
N ARG A 78 0.52 4.02 0.92
CA ARG A 78 1.20 3.33 2.01
C ARG A 78 0.32 3.24 3.26
N MET A 79 -0.33 4.33 3.66
CA MET A 79 -1.31 4.35 4.74
C MET A 79 -2.44 3.33 4.50
N ARG A 80 -3.00 3.30 3.29
CA ARG A 80 -4.00 2.29 2.90
C ARG A 80 -3.46 0.87 3.04
N SER A 81 -2.22 0.62 2.66
CA SER A 81 -1.60 -0.71 2.75
C SER A 81 -1.54 -1.23 4.19
N ILE A 82 -1.21 -0.34 5.14
CA ILE A 82 -1.21 -0.65 6.58
C ILE A 82 -2.63 -0.86 7.08
N ARG A 83 -3.58 0.01 6.72
CA ARG A 83 -5.02 -0.15 7.03
C ARG A 83 -5.57 -1.50 6.56
N GLU A 84 -5.22 -1.93 5.35
CA GLU A 84 -5.60 -3.24 4.82
C GLU A 84 -4.98 -4.41 5.63
N CYS A 85 -3.79 -4.24 6.21
CA CYS A 85 -3.16 -5.23 7.10
C CYS A 85 -3.84 -5.30 8.48
N ILE A 86 -4.28 -4.15 9.01
CA ILE A 86 -5.08 -4.05 10.24
C ILE A 86 -6.42 -4.79 10.06
N GLN A 87 -7.12 -4.50 8.96
CA GLN A 87 -8.44 -5.07 8.66
C GLN A 87 -8.41 -6.55 8.29
N ASN A 88 -7.32 -7.04 7.68
CA ASN A 88 -7.22 -8.41 7.19
C ASN A 88 -6.05 -9.17 7.85
N PRO A 89 -6.30 -9.97 8.91
CA PRO A 89 -5.26 -10.74 9.59
C PRO A 89 -4.52 -11.75 8.71
N ARG A 90 -5.10 -12.14 7.56
CA ARG A 90 -4.51 -13.07 6.59
C ARG A 90 -3.52 -12.41 5.62
N LYS A 91 -3.47 -11.07 5.58
CA LYS A 91 -2.52 -10.34 4.74
C LYS A 91 -1.14 -10.41 5.40
N LYS A 92 -0.09 -10.49 4.60
CA LYS A 92 1.28 -10.48 5.10
C LYS A 92 1.54 -9.13 5.78
N ARG A 93 1.84 -9.15 7.07
CA ARG A 93 2.13 -7.95 7.85
C ARG A 93 3.59 -7.52 7.65
N PRO A 94 3.89 -6.21 7.72
CA PRO A 94 5.26 -5.77 7.72
C PRO A 94 6.01 -6.30 8.95
N ARG A 95 7.27 -6.68 8.78
CA ARG A 95 8.08 -7.25 9.87
C ARG A 95 8.56 -6.20 10.87
N PHE A 96 8.81 -4.99 10.39
CA PHE A 96 9.39 -3.87 11.15
C PHE A 96 8.33 -2.83 11.56
N LEU A 97 7.06 -3.25 11.63
CA LEU A 97 5.97 -2.40 12.08
C LEU A 97 5.09 -3.21 13.03
N ASP A 98 4.95 -2.72 14.26
CA ASP A 98 4.03 -3.31 15.23
C ASP A 98 2.60 -2.86 14.92
N ILE A 99 1.74 -3.82 14.53
CA ILE A 99 0.35 -3.53 14.18
C ILE A 99 -0.53 -3.75 15.41
N GLN A 100 -0.91 -2.64 16.06
CA GLN A 100 -1.75 -2.64 17.26
C GLN A 100 -3.24 -2.41 16.94
N GLY A 101 -3.56 -2.02 15.71
CA GLY A 101 -4.94 -1.80 15.26
C GLY A 101 -5.37 -0.33 15.35
N PHE A 102 -4.46 0.58 15.01
CA PHE A 102 -4.75 2.01 14.97
C PHE A 102 -5.95 2.33 14.07
N SER A 103 -6.84 3.20 14.56
CA SER A 103 -7.99 3.70 13.80
C SER A 103 -7.69 5.09 13.25
N CYS A 104 -7.81 5.25 11.94
CA CYS A 104 -7.79 6.56 11.30
C CYS A 104 -8.98 7.41 11.78
N ASP A 105 -8.76 8.73 11.88
CA ASP A 105 -9.83 9.70 11.98
C ASP A 105 -10.40 10.02 10.59
N ALA A 106 -11.44 10.86 10.56
CA ALA A 106 -12.14 11.22 9.32
C ALA A 106 -11.24 11.96 8.32
N ASP A 107 -10.27 12.74 8.79
CA ASP A 107 -9.39 13.53 7.93
C ASP A 107 -8.32 12.65 7.28
N MET A 108 -7.75 11.70 8.03
CA MET A 108 -6.88 10.66 7.51
C MET A 108 -7.62 9.77 6.50
N ASP A 109 -8.84 9.36 6.81
CA ASP A 109 -9.65 8.53 5.90
C ASP A 109 -9.96 9.28 4.59
N SER A 110 -10.39 10.55 4.69
CA SER A 110 -10.63 11.42 3.53
C SER A 110 -9.38 11.59 2.65
N PHE A 111 -8.21 11.76 3.29
CA PHE A 111 -6.94 11.84 2.56
C PHE A 111 -6.60 10.52 1.85
N ILE A 112 -6.74 9.38 2.53
CA ILE A 112 -6.49 8.06 1.92
C ILE A 112 -7.42 7.85 0.73
N GLU A 113 -8.71 8.13 0.88
CA GLU A 113 -9.72 7.91 -0.15
C GLU A 113 -9.47 8.80 -1.37
N ARG A 114 -9.25 10.10 -1.18
CA ARG A 114 -8.99 11.07 -2.26
C ARG A 114 -7.86 10.64 -3.19
N TYR A 115 -6.85 9.98 -2.66
CA TYR A 115 -5.68 9.57 -3.43
C TYR A 115 -5.68 8.09 -3.83
N THR A 116 -6.65 7.29 -3.39
CA THR A 116 -6.67 5.84 -3.66
C THR A 116 -8.01 5.29 -4.15
N ASP A 117 -9.04 6.12 -4.30
CA ASP A 117 -10.35 5.76 -4.87
C ASP A 117 -10.24 4.99 -6.19
N PHE A 118 -9.34 5.43 -7.08
CA PHE A 118 -9.10 4.85 -8.39
C PHE A 118 -8.63 3.39 -8.33
N LEU A 119 -8.05 2.95 -7.20
CA LEU A 119 -7.56 1.58 -7.06
C LEU A 119 -8.70 0.57 -7.12
N GLU A 120 -9.86 0.88 -6.54
CA GLU A 120 -10.97 -0.08 -6.52
C GLU A 120 -11.54 -0.30 -7.92
N ASP A 121 -11.77 0.79 -8.66
CA ASP A 121 -12.19 0.72 -10.06
C ASP A 121 -11.16 0.02 -10.94
N THR A 122 -9.87 0.28 -10.67
CA THR A 122 -8.78 -0.41 -11.37
C THR A 122 -8.78 -1.91 -11.08
N TYR A 123 -8.98 -2.33 -9.83
CA TYR A 123 -9.07 -3.76 -9.46
C TYR A 123 -10.27 -4.44 -10.10
N ARG A 124 -11.41 -3.76 -10.18
CA ARG A 124 -12.60 -4.25 -10.88
C ARG A 124 -12.30 -4.44 -12.38
N GLY A 125 -11.60 -3.48 -12.99
CA GLY A 125 -11.14 -3.57 -14.38
C GLY A 125 -10.15 -4.72 -14.62
N ILE A 126 -9.15 -4.87 -13.74
CA ILE A 126 -8.18 -5.98 -13.78
C ILE A 126 -8.91 -7.32 -13.68
N ASN A 127 -9.85 -7.48 -12.75
CA ASN A 127 -10.59 -8.71 -12.56
C ASN A 127 -11.44 -9.09 -13.80
N ARG A 128 -12.08 -8.10 -14.45
CA ARG A 128 -12.81 -8.33 -15.71
C ARG A 128 -11.88 -8.80 -16.83
N ARG A 129 -10.74 -8.14 -17.02
CA ARG A 129 -9.74 -8.53 -18.04
C ARG A 129 -9.16 -9.93 -17.75
N LEU A 130 -8.91 -10.23 -16.49
CA LEU A 130 -8.45 -11.54 -16.05
C LEU A 130 -9.44 -12.65 -16.41
N LEU A 131 -10.74 -12.44 -16.17
CA LEU A 131 -11.78 -13.42 -16.54
C LEU A 131 -11.81 -13.68 -18.06
N LEU A 132 -11.64 -12.63 -18.88
CA LEU A 132 -11.56 -12.80 -20.34
C LEU A 132 -10.35 -13.63 -20.75
N ILE A 133 -9.16 -13.35 -20.20
CA ILE A 133 -7.93 -14.10 -20.49
C ILE A 133 -8.08 -15.57 -20.07
N VAL A 134 -8.62 -15.83 -18.89
CA VAL A 134 -8.87 -17.18 -18.39
C VAL A 134 -9.89 -17.91 -19.28
N GLY A 135 -10.93 -17.23 -19.75
CA GLY A 135 -11.90 -17.81 -20.68
C GLY A 135 -11.29 -18.20 -22.03
N VAL A 136 -10.41 -17.36 -22.58
CA VAL A 136 -9.66 -17.68 -23.81
C VAL A 136 -8.71 -18.86 -23.58
N LEU A 137 -7.97 -18.85 -22.45
CA LEU A 137 -7.08 -19.96 -22.08
C LEU A 137 -7.84 -21.28 -21.93
N PHE A 138 -9.00 -21.24 -21.28
CA PHE A 138 -9.89 -22.39 -21.15
C PHE A 138 -10.24 -22.98 -22.52
N LEU A 139 -10.66 -22.14 -23.47
CA LEU A 139 -11.04 -22.58 -24.81
C LEU A 139 -9.87 -23.22 -25.55
N ILE A 140 -8.68 -22.60 -25.48
CA ILE A 140 -7.46 -23.15 -26.11
C ILE A 140 -7.09 -24.51 -25.51
N VAL A 141 -7.04 -24.61 -24.18
CA VAL A 141 -6.68 -25.85 -23.48
C VAL A 141 -7.70 -26.95 -23.79
N PHE A 142 -8.99 -26.63 -23.72
CA PHE A 142 -10.06 -27.58 -24.05
C PHE A 142 -9.94 -28.11 -25.48
N LEU A 143 -9.71 -27.24 -26.47
CA LEU A 143 -9.51 -27.66 -27.86
C LEU A 143 -8.29 -28.56 -28.03
N VAL A 144 -7.18 -28.28 -27.33
CA VAL A 144 -5.99 -29.14 -27.36
C VAL A 144 -6.30 -30.52 -26.77
N LEU A 145 -6.98 -30.59 -25.63
CA LEU A 145 -7.32 -31.86 -24.98
C LEU A 145 -8.24 -32.73 -25.86
N VAL A 146 -9.22 -32.13 -26.52
CA VAL A 146 -10.18 -32.85 -27.37
C VAL A 146 -9.60 -33.19 -28.75
N LEU A 147 -8.98 -32.23 -29.44
CA LEU A 147 -8.55 -32.41 -30.84
C LEU A 147 -7.20 -33.12 -30.96
N VAL A 148 -6.26 -32.82 -30.05
CA VAL A 148 -4.89 -33.34 -30.12
C VAL A 148 -4.74 -34.58 -29.25
N LEU A 149 -5.10 -34.48 -27.97
CA LEU A 149 -4.97 -35.60 -27.03
C LEU A 149 -6.12 -36.60 -27.10
N LYS A 150 -7.21 -36.27 -27.80
CA LYS A 150 -8.40 -37.12 -28.00
C LYS A 150 -9.03 -37.58 -26.67
N ILE A 151 -8.97 -36.74 -25.64
CA ILE A 151 -9.60 -37.00 -24.35
C ILE A 151 -11.12 -36.87 -24.49
N TYR A 152 -11.86 -37.66 -23.72
CA TYR A 152 -13.32 -37.58 -23.69
C TYR A 152 -13.79 -36.17 -23.29
N ILE A 153 -14.77 -35.63 -24.02
CA ILE A 153 -15.23 -34.24 -23.92
C ILE A 153 -15.50 -33.82 -22.47
N VAL A 154 -16.17 -34.67 -21.69
CA VAL A 154 -16.52 -34.35 -20.29
C VAL A 154 -15.27 -34.22 -19.42
N ILE A 155 -14.29 -35.11 -19.60
CA ILE A 155 -13.04 -35.09 -18.82
C ILE A 155 -12.21 -33.84 -19.23
N ALA A 156 -12.10 -33.58 -20.54
CA ALA A 156 -11.40 -32.41 -21.06
C ALA A 156 -12.01 -31.09 -20.55
N ALA A 157 -13.34 -31.00 -20.46
CA ALA A 157 -14.02 -29.82 -19.92
C ALA A 157 -13.72 -29.63 -18.42
N LEU A 158 -13.74 -30.71 -17.63
CA LEU A 158 -13.41 -30.66 -16.20
C LEU A 158 -11.95 -30.23 -15.97
N GLU A 159 -11.00 -30.81 -16.69
CA GLU A 159 -9.57 -30.46 -16.58
C GLU A 159 -9.30 -29.00 -16.97
N ALA A 160 -9.85 -28.56 -18.10
CA ALA A 160 -9.72 -27.17 -18.54
C ALA A 160 -10.33 -26.20 -17.53
N LEU A 161 -11.48 -26.55 -16.93
CA LEU A 161 -12.15 -25.74 -15.92
C LEU A 161 -11.33 -25.66 -14.64
N MET A 162 -10.80 -26.79 -14.14
CA MET A 162 -9.93 -26.80 -12.97
C MET A 162 -8.68 -25.94 -13.17
N LEU A 163 -8.04 -26.04 -14.35
CA LEU A 163 -6.87 -25.23 -14.68
C LEU A 163 -7.21 -23.74 -14.80
N GLY A 164 -8.34 -23.41 -15.43
CA GLY A 164 -8.85 -22.04 -15.51
C GLY A 164 -9.18 -21.45 -14.13
N MET A 165 -9.82 -22.22 -13.26
CA MET A 165 -10.15 -21.79 -11.90
C MET A 165 -8.90 -21.58 -11.04
N LEU A 166 -7.94 -22.51 -11.09
CA LEU A 166 -6.67 -22.38 -10.38
C LEU A 166 -5.90 -21.13 -10.84
N THR A 167 -5.78 -20.92 -12.15
CA THR A 167 -5.10 -19.74 -12.71
C THR A 167 -5.81 -18.44 -12.32
N TYR A 168 -7.15 -18.40 -12.38
CA TYR A 168 -7.94 -17.26 -11.93
C TYR A 168 -7.69 -16.94 -10.46
N LEU A 169 -7.77 -17.92 -9.56
CA LEU A 169 -7.61 -17.71 -8.12
C LEU A 169 -6.20 -17.20 -7.78
N LEU A 170 -5.16 -17.79 -8.38
CA LEU A 170 -3.78 -17.36 -8.17
C LEU A 170 -3.53 -15.93 -8.65
N GLN A 171 -4.03 -15.58 -9.84
CA GLN A 171 -3.82 -14.25 -10.41
C GLN A 171 -4.69 -13.18 -9.74
N LYS A 172 -5.94 -13.50 -9.38
CA LYS A 172 -6.83 -12.59 -8.64
C LYS A 172 -6.22 -12.14 -7.33
N ARG A 173 -5.53 -13.06 -6.63
CA ARG A 173 -4.83 -12.74 -5.38
C ARG A 173 -3.60 -11.86 -5.60
N ARG A 174 -2.79 -12.13 -6.64
CA ARG A 174 -1.48 -11.46 -6.84
C ARG A 174 -1.55 -10.13 -7.59
N MET A 175 -2.48 -9.98 -8.53
CA MET A 175 -2.52 -8.81 -9.42
C MET A 175 -2.72 -7.46 -8.69
N PRO A 176 -3.57 -7.35 -7.65
CA PRO A 176 -3.69 -6.11 -6.88
C PRO A 176 -2.35 -5.68 -6.25
N ASP A 177 -1.64 -6.62 -5.64
CA ASP A 177 -0.34 -6.36 -4.99
C ASP A 177 0.72 -5.93 -6.01
N ILE A 178 0.78 -6.61 -7.17
CA ILE A 178 1.69 -6.26 -8.27
C ILE A 178 1.37 -4.85 -8.79
N PHE A 179 0.09 -4.52 -8.96
CA PHE A 179 -0.32 -3.19 -9.41
C PHE A 179 0.07 -2.10 -8.42
N GLN A 180 -0.22 -2.28 -7.12
CA GLN A 180 0.19 -1.32 -6.08
C GLN A 180 1.70 -1.12 -6.08
N LYS A 181 2.48 -2.21 -6.17
CA LYS A 181 3.95 -2.13 -6.22
C LYS A 181 4.44 -1.32 -7.42
N ASN A 182 3.86 -1.55 -8.59
CA ASN A 182 4.20 -0.81 -9.82
C ASN A 182 3.83 0.66 -9.74
N GLN A 183 2.66 0.99 -9.18
CA GLN A 183 2.25 2.39 -8.95
C GLN A 183 3.22 3.09 -7.99
N LEU A 184 3.55 2.45 -6.85
CA LEU A 184 4.52 2.99 -5.91
C LEU A 184 5.89 3.22 -6.55
N ASN A 185 6.40 2.25 -7.33
CA ASN A 185 7.66 2.41 -8.07
C ASN A 185 7.61 3.58 -9.08
N ALA A 186 6.47 3.83 -9.71
CA ALA A 186 6.34 4.92 -10.69
C ALA A 186 6.37 6.31 -10.04
N ILE A 187 5.86 6.41 -8.80
CA ILE A 187 5.72 7.68 -8.08
C ILE A 187 6.81 7.94 -7.03
N GLU A 188 7.64 6.94 -6.68
CA GLU A 188 8.71 7.09 -5.68
C GLU A 188 9.73 8.18 -6.03
N LYS A 189 10.00 8.41 -7.33
CA LYS A 189 10.90 9.47 -7.79
C LYS A 189 10.47 10.90 -7.44
N TYR A 190 9.23 11.09 -6.99
CA TYR A 190 8.70 12.38 -6.55
C TYR A 190 8.77 12.56 -5.04
N VAL A 191 9.18 11.53 -4.29
CA VAL A 191 9.23 11.51 -2.83
C VAL A 191 10.64 11.82 -2.36
N GLU A 192 10.78 12.54 -1.23
CA GLU A 192 12.08 12.77 -0.61
C GLU A 192 12.76 11.43 -0.24
N GLU A 193 14.08 11.36 -0.42
CA GLU A 193 14.86 10.16 -0.11
C GLU A 193 14.72 9.72 1.35
N THR A 194 14.65 10.68 2.29
CA THR A 194 14.45 10.44 3.72
C THR A 194 13.17 9.66 4.02
N VAL A 195 12.06 10.00 3.34
CA VAL A 195 10.78 9.31 3.49
C VAL A 195 10.84 7.92 2.87
N LEU A 196 11.54 7.77 1.73
CA LEU A 196 11.74 6.46 1.10
C LEU A 196 12.59 5.52 1.95
N GLU A 197 13.65 6.03 2.59
CA GLU A 197 14.50 5.26 3.50
C GLU A 197 13.72 4.79 4.74
N PHE A 198 12.92 5.69 5.32
CA PHE A 198 12.01 5.36 6.42
C PHE A 198 10.99 4.28 6.06
N ASP A 199 10.34 4.36 4.89
CA ASP A 199 9.34 3.37 4.49
C ASP A 199 9.94 2.05 3.97
N ARG A 200 11.19 2.05 3.48
CA ARG A 200 11.86 0.88 2.90
C ARG A 200 11.75 -0.40 3.76
N PRO A 201 12.08 -0.42 5.06
CA PRO A 201 11.96 -1.63 5.88
C PRO A 201 10.52 -2.14 5.98
N ILE A 202 9.53 -1.25 5.98
CA ILE A 202 8.11 -1.56 6.13
C ILE A 202 7.51 -2.02 4.79
N ARG A 203 8.00 -1.47 3.67
CA ARG A 203 7.54 -1.78 2.32
C ARG A 203 8.00 -3.16 1.81
N PHE A 204 9.22 -3.58 2.14
CA PHE A 204 9.84 -4.78 1.57
C PHE A 204 9.87 -6.00 2.49
N SER A 205 9.25 -5.92 3.67
CA SER A 205 9.22 -7.04 4.63
C SER A 205 8.29 -8.19 4.28
#